data_AF-A0A528BBU9-F1
#
_entry.id   AF-A0A528BBU9-F1
#
_cell.length_a   1.000
_cell.length_b   1.000
_cell.length_c   1.000
_cell.angle_alpha   90.00
_cell.angle_beta   90.00
_cell.angle_gamma   90.00
#
_symmetry.space_group_name_H-M   'P 1'
#
loop_
_entity.id
_entity.type
_entity.pdbx_description
1 polymer ?
#
loop_
_entity_poly.entity_id
_entity_poly.type
_entity_poly.pdbx_seq_one_letter_code
_entity_poly.pdbx_strand_id
1 'polypeptide(L)' 'GWIDAANASQPFGRLLAADEVANLAVFLLSDASGPMTGALIDQEQWVVGANR' A
#
# COMPACT_ATOMS: atom_id res chain seq x y z
N GLY A 1 2.39 10.29 19.95
CA GLY A 1 3.67 9.56 19.83
C GLY A 1 4.12 9.54 18.39
N TRP A 2 5.17 8.79 18.05
CA TRP A 2 5.65 8.69 16.65
C TRP A 2 4.54 8.23 15.69
N ILE A 3 3.77 7.23 16.08
CA ILE A 3 2.72 6.65 15.24
C ILE A 3 1.63 7.67 14.87
N ASP A 4 1.20 8.51 15.81
CA ASP A 4 0.17 9.52 15.57
C ASP A 4 0.65 10.57 14.57
N ALA A 5 1.90 11.01 14.70
CA ALA A 5 2.51 11.96 13.78
C ALA A 5 2.67 11.35 12.37
N ALA A 6 3.10 10.09 12.30
CA ALA A 6 3.22 9.37 11.02
C ALA A 6 1.86 9.23 10.33
N ASN A 7 0.81 8.83 11.06
CA ASN A 7 -0.56 8.74 10.54
C ASN A 7 -1.07 10.08 10.01
N ALA A 8 -0.97 11.14 10.80
CA ALA A 8 -1.42 12.48 10.41
C ALA A 8 -0.67 13.03 9.18
N SER A 9 0.55 12.53 8.94
CA SER A 9 1.35 12.93 7.80
C SER A 9 1.03 12.17 6.51
N GLN A 10 0.12 11.20 6.48
CA GLN A 10 -0.23 10.48 5.24
C GLN A 10 -1.48 11.07 4.57
N PRO A 11 -1.64 10.95 3.23
CA PRO A 11 -2.81 11.45 2.52
C PRO A 11 -4.13 10.82 2.99
N PHE A 12 -4.08 9.57 3.45
CA PHE A 12 -5.24 8.88 4.01
C PHE A 12 -5.53 9.23 5.47
N GLY A 13 -4.70 10.09 6.10
CA GLY A 13 -4.76 10.41 7.52
C GLY A 13 -4.35 9.25 8.43
N ARG A 14 -3.81 8.17 7.86
CA ARG A 14 -3.28 6.99 8.54
C ARG A 14 -2.25 6.29 7.68
N LEU A 15 -1.39 5.48 8.29
CA LEU A 15 -0.58 4.51 7.58
C LEU A 15 -1.44 3.34 7.11
N LEU A 16 -1.00 2.70 6.02
CA LEU A 16 -1.48 1.37 5.68
C LEU A 16 -1.15 0.40 6.82
N ALA A 17 -2.11 -0.44 7.17
CA ALA A 17 -1.92 -1.50 8.14
C ALA A 17 -1.37 -2.77 7.44
N ALA A 18 -0.70 -3.62 8.22
CA ALA A 18 -0.03 -4.80 7.68
C ALA A 18 -0.99 -5.84 7.10
N ASP A 19 -2.20 -5.93 7.66
CA ASP A 19 -3.29 -6.77 7.18
C ASP A 19 -3.81 -6.34 5.79
N GLU A 20 -3.83 -5.04 5.51
CA GLU A 20 -4.20 -4.51 4.20
C GLU A 20 -3.21 -4.94 3.11
N VAL A 21 -1.90 -4.89 3.41
CA VAL A 21 -0.85 -5.41 2.51
C VAL A 21 -0.97 -6.93 2.35
N ALA A 22 -1.26 -7.65 3.43
CA ALA A 22 -1.44 -9.10 3.40
C ALA A 22 -2.64 -9.50 2.52
N ASN A 23 -3.74 -8.74 2.54
CA ASN A 23 -4.89 -9.00 1.68
C ASN A 23 -4.55 -8.85 0.20
N LEU A 24 -3.73 -7.86 -0.18
CA LEU A 24 -3.22 -7.74 -1.54
C LEU A 24 -2.35 -8.95 -1.92
N ALA A 25 -1.46 -9.40 -1.02
CA ALA A 25 -0.65 -10.58 -1.26
C ALA A 25 -1.51 -11.83 -1.47
N VAL A 26 -2.56 -12.02 -0.67
CA VAL A 26 -3.52 -13.12 -0.83
C VAL A 26 -4.25 -13.04 -2.18
N PHE A 27 -4.68 -11.85 -2.60
CA PHE A 27 -5.27 -11.65 -3.93
C PHE A 27 -4.30 -12.06 -5.04
N LEU A 28 -3.04 -11.61 -4.96
CA LEU A 28 -2.02 -11.92 -5.96
C LEU A 28 -1.62 -13.39 -6.00
N LEU A 29 -1.78 -14.14 -4.91
CA LEU A 29 -1.55 -15.59 -4.83
C LEU A 29 -2.76 -16.42 -5.27
N SER A 30 -3.91 -15.79 -5.52
CA SER A 30 -5.14 -16.48 -5.90
C SER A 30 -5.30 -16.59 -7.42
N ASP A 31 -6.21 -17.46 -7.87
CA ASP A 31 -6.55 -17.57 -9.30
C ASP A 31 -7.12 -16.25 -9.88
N ALA A 32 -7.63 -15.36 -9.02
CA ALA A 32 -8.21 -14.09 -9.45
C ALA A 32 -7.19 -13.11 -10.06
N SER A 33 -5.91 -13.27 -9.75
CA SER A 33 -4.82 -12.45 -10.31
C SER A 33 -4.17 -13.08 -11.54
N GLY A 34 -4.71 -14.18 -12.10
CA GLY A 34 -4.05 -15.03 -13.10
C GLY A 34 -3.28 -14.33 -14.25
N PRO A 35 -3.77 -13.22 -14.83
CA PRO A 35 -3.03 -12.48 -15.87
C PRO A 35 -1.84 -11.64 -15.37
N MET A 36 -1.70 -11.42 -14.06
CA MET A 36 -0.73 -10.50 -13.49
C MET A 36 0.64 -11.17 -13.33
N THR A 37 1.64 -10.69 -14.05
CA THR A 37 3.03 -11.12 -13.92
C THR A 37 3.99 -9.98 -14.27
N GLY A 38 5.16 -9.96 -13.64
CA GLY A 38 6.19 -8.94 -13.87
C GLY A 38 5.79 -7.50 -13.48
N ALA A 39 4.71 -7.34 -12.72
CA ALA A 39 4.19 -6.04 -12.31
C ALA A 39 4.70 -5.65 -10.90
N LEU A 40 4.93 -4.35 -10.69
CA LEU A 40 5.13 -3.75 -9.37
C LEU A 40 3.84 -3.05 -8.94
N ILE A 41 3.27 -3.45 -7.80
CA ILE A 41 2.11 -2.79 -7.20
C ILE A 41 2.60 -2.01 -5.99
N ASP A 42 2.75 -0.70 -6.17
CA ASP A 42 3.21 0.19 -5.13
C ASP A 42 2.10 0.47 -4.11
N GLN A 43 2.45 0.52 -2.82
CA GLN A 43 1.58 0.93 -1.72
C GLN A 43 1.97 2.32 -1.18
N GLU A 44 2.74 3.09 -1.96
CA GLU A 44 2.98 4.50 -1.73
C GLU A 44 1.62 5.23 -1.68
N GLN A 45 1.42 5.95 -0.59
CA GLN A 45 0.19 6.70 -0.34
C GLN A 45 0.25 8.08 -0.98
N TRP A 46 1.44 8.50 -1.44
CA TRP A 46 1.68 9.71 -2.20
C TRP A 46 1.66 9.48 -3.71
N VAL A 47 1.56 10.59 -4.45
CA VAL A 47 1.75 10.55 -5.90
C VAL A 47 3.22 10.24 -6.16
N VAL A 48 3.50 9.12 -6.82
CA VAL A 48 4.86 8.70 -7.19
C VAL A 48 5.52 9.82 -8.01
N GLY A 49 6.71 10.24 -7.58
CA GLY A 49 7.47 11.30 -8.23
C GLY A 49 7.03 12.74 -7.88
N ALA A 50 6.03 12.93 -7.03
CA ALA A 50 5.76 14.24 -6.45
C ALA A 50 6.85 14.55 -5.40
N ASN A 51 7.54 15.69 -5.57
CA ASN A 51 8.50 16.15 -4.57
C ASN A 51 7.78 16.45 -3.25
N ARG A 52 8.16 15.72 -2.22
CA ARG A 52 7.79 15.96 -0.83
C ARG A 52 8.95 16.63 -0.09
#